data_AF-A0A0G1K5A3-F1
#
_entry.id   AF-A0A0G1K5A3-F1
#
_cell.length_a   1.000
_cell.length_b   1.000
_cell.length_c   1.000
_cell.angle_alpha   90.00
_cell.angle_beta   90.00
_cell.angle_gamma   90.00
#
_symmetry.space_group_name_H-M   'P 1'
#
loop_
_entity.id
_entity.type
_entity.pdbx_description
1 polymer ?
#
loop_
_entity_poly.entity_id
_entity_poly.type
_entity_poly.pdbx_seq_one_letter_code
_entity_poly.pdbx_strand_id
1 'polypeptide(L)'
;MANRHLSRSIVLQALFEWDLNAVDKKDVIDILDRNIEEFAQNKTDRPFMEKLLTGILSKQPELDLVISKAAPEWPIDRISPVDRNILRLGLYELLFSERSEVPAKVAINEAIELAKQFGGDNSSRFVNGVLGAVYKEIGEPGKEEQSKRRKKEVPFDQMPIERLSGAVVYAEENGEMYFALVHDIFGHWTLSKSKVADAETVEQGAMRALKEEIGLPVEIEAELGNNEYIATQPEKGKVRKQVHYFLAKAPYQELVLAKKGGLDDARWFRVADILALNFYEDILPIVTKAITMLVGRRSK
;
A
#
# COMPACT_ATOMS: atom_id res chain seq x y z
N MET A 1 -5.34 4.49 5.67
CA MET A 1 -6.09 4.33 4.41
C MET A 1 -6.15 2.87 3.94
N ALA A 2 -5.08 2.07 4.04
CA ALA A 2 -5.05 0.66 3.61
C ALA A 2 -6.21 -0.23 4.14
N ASN A 3 -6.66 -0.02 5.38
CA ASN A 3 -7.79 -0.77 5.96
C ASN A 3 -9.13 -0.50 5.21
N ARG A 4 -9.38 0.75 4.76
CA ARG A 4 -10.63 1.10 4.07
C ARG A 4 -10.69 0.59 2.63
N HIS A 5 -9.55 0.48 1.94
CA HIS A 5 -9.49 -0.13 0.62
C HIS A 5 -9.84 -1.63 0.67
N LEU A 6 -9.25 -2.36 1.63
CA LEU A 6 -9.61 -3.75 1.90
C LEU A 6 -11.09 -3.88 2.27
N SER A 7 -11.59 -3.01 3.14
CA SER A 7 -13.02 -2.98 3.52
C SER A 7 -13.94 -2.82 2.30
N ARG A 8 -13.61 -1.92 1.36
CA ARG A 8 -14.38 -1.76 0.11
C ARG A 8 -14.30 -3.00 -0.79
N SER A 9 -13.15 -3.66 -0.83
CA SER A 9 -12.98 -4.89 -1.61
C SER A 9 -13.88 -6.01 -1.09
N ILE A 10 -13.99 -6.15 0.24
CA ILE A 10 -14.87 -7.13 0.89
C ILE A 10 -16.35 -6.79 0.62
N VAL A 11 -16.73 -5.52 0.73
CA VAL A 11 -18.09 -5.07 0.41
C VAL A 11 -18.42 -5.31 -1.06
N LEU A 12 -17.48 -5.09 -1.98
CA LEU A 12 -17.65 -5.38 -3.40
C LEU A 12 -17.90 -6.87 -3.65
N GLN A 13 -17.17 -7.77 -2.98
CA GLN A 13 -17.38 -9.21 -3.09
C GLN A 13 -18.78 -9.61 -2.59
N ALA A 14 -19.23 -9.04 -1.46
CA ALA A 14 -20.57 -9.30 -0.94
C ALA A 14 -21.67 -8.78 -1.89
N LEU A 15 -21.49 -7.60 -2.46
CA LEU A 15 -22.41 -7.04 -3.47
C LEU A 15 -22.44 -7.90 -4.74
N PHE A 16 -21.29 -8.36 -5.22
CA PHE A 16 -21.20 -9.23 -6.38
C PHE A 16 -21.94 -10.55 -6.17
N GLU A 17 -21.75 -11.19 -5.02
CA GLU A 17 -22.45 -12.45 -4.70
C GLU A 17 -23.96 -12.24 -4.60
N TRP A 18 -24.40 -11.18 -3.93
CA TRP A 18 -25.81 -10.80 -3.85
C TRP A 18 -26.43 -10.58 -5.24
N ASP A 19 -25.75 -9.79 -6.08
CA ASP A 19 -26.24 -9.40 -7.42
C ASP A 19 -26.23 -10.57 -8.41
N LEU A 20 -25.28 -11.51 -8.28
CA LEU A 20 -25.17 -12.68 -9.14
C LEU A 20 -26.18 -13.78 -8.78
N ASN A 21 -26.34 -14.06 -7.48
CA ASN A 21 -27.18 -15.16 -7.01
C ASN A 21 -28.63 -14.75 -6.71
N ALA A 22 -28.97 -13.47 -6.90
CA ALA A 22 -30.28 -12.90 -6.57
C ALA A 22 -30.73 -13.23 -5.14
N VAL A 23 -29.78 -13.20 -4.20
CA VAL A 23 -30.00 -13.49 -2.79
C VAL A 23 -30.94 -12.43 -2.19
N ASP A 24 -31.77 -12.83 -1.24
CA ASP A 24 -32.63 -11.89 -0.53
C ASP A 24 -31.75 -10.89 0.24
N LYS A 25 -32.10 -9.60 0.21
CA LYS A 25 -31.29 -8.53 0.83
C LYS A 25 -31.04 -8.77 2.33
N LYS A 26 -31.92 -9.53 2.99
CA LYS A 26 -31.81 -9.89 4.40
C LYS A 26 -30.62 -10.81 4.71
N ASP A 27 -30.14 -11.58 3.73
CA ASP A 27 -29.08 -12.58 3.92
C ASP A 27 -27.69 -12.03 3.55
N VAL A 28 -27.59 -10.77 3.08
CA VAL A 28 -26.31 -10.19 2.60
C VAL A 28 -25.35 -9.88 3.75
N ILE A 29 -25.84 -9.73 4.98
CA ILE A 29 -24.97 -9.61 6.17
C ILE A 29 -24.22 -10.91 6.44
N ASP A 30 -24.87 -12.06 6.25
CA ASP A 30 -24.21 -13.36 6.42
C ASP A 30 -23.12 -13.57 5.37
N ILE A 31 -23.35 -13.10 4.13
CA ILE A 31 -22.33 -13.06 3.07
C ILE A 31 -21.16 -12.17 3.50
N LEU A 32 -21.45 -10.98 4.03
CA LEU A 32 -20.42 -10.06 4.50
C LEU A 32 -19.56 -10.69 5.59
N ASP A 33 -20.19 -11.28 6.61
CA ASP A 33 -19.49 -11.88 7.75
C ASP A 33 -18.61 -13.05 7.31
N ARG A 34 -19.11 -13.91 6.41
CA ARG A 34 -18.29 -14.97 5.81
C ARG A 34 -17.08 -14.43 5.05
N ASN A 35 -17.25 -13.37 4.24
CA ASN A 35 -16.15 -12.77 3.49
C ASN A 35 -15.13 -12.10 4.43
N ILE A 36 -15.57 -11.53 5.55
CA ILE A 36 -14.68 -10.97 6.58
C ILE A 36 -13.83 -12.08 7.22
N GLU A 37 -14.47 -13.20 7.57
CA GLU A 37 -13.78 -14.36 8.14
C GLU A 37 -12.77 -14.96 7.17
N GLU A 38 -13.05 -14.96 5.87
CA GLU A 38 -12.13 -15.53 4.88
C GLU A 38 -10.94 -14.59 4.58
N PHE A 39 -11.20 -13.30 4.38
CA PHE A 39 -10.21 -12.39 3.80
C PHE A 39 -9.62 -11.37 4.77
N ALA A 40 -10.12 -11.28 6.02
CA ALA A 40 -9.88 -10.11 6.85
C ALA A 40 -9.76 -10.35 8.37
N GLN A 41 -9.40 -11.57 8.77
CA GLN A 41 -9.42 -12.08 10.17
C GLN A 41 -8.78 -11.19 11.25
N ASN A 42 -7.94 -10.19 10.91
CA ASN A 42 -7.21 -9.37 11.88
C ASN A 42 -7.18 -7.85 11.60
N LYS A 43 -7.86 -7.34 10.56
CA LYS A 43 -7.70 -5.93 10.11
C LYS A 43 -8.97 -5.36 9.45
N THR A 44 -10.07 -5.27 10.18
CA THR A 44 -11.33 -4.81 9.56
C THR A 44 -12.18 -3.89 10.43
N ASP A 45 -12.69 -2.84 9.78
CA ASP A 45 -13.72 -1.95 10.30
C ASP A 45 -15.09 -2.50 9.90
N ARG A 46 -15.54 -3.56 10.59
CA ARG A 46 -16.86 -4.19 10.34
C ARG A 46 -18.00 -3.17 10.33
N PRO A 47 -18.07 -2.22 11.29
CA PRO A 47 -19.11 -1.18 11.27
C PRO A 47 -19.11 -0.34 9.98
N PHE A 48 -17.93 0.03 9.47
CA PHE A 48 -17.83 0.74 8.19
C PHE A 48 -18.34 -0.11 7.01
N MET A 49 -17.95 -1.38 6.93
CA MET A 49 -18.38 -2.27 5.85
C MET A 49 -19.89 -2.51 5.86
N GLU A 50 -20.45 -2.76 7.04
CA GLU A 50 -21.89 -2.96 7.21
C GLU A 50 -22.68 -1.70 6.81
N LYS A 51 -22.25 -0.52 7.28
CA LYS A 51 -22.84 0.77 6.90
C LYS A 51 -22.78 1.00 5.39
N LEU A 52 -21.64 0.71 4.76
CA LEU A 52 -21.45 0.88 3.32
C LEU A 52 -22.36 -0.07 2.52
N LEU A 53 -22.34 -1.36 2.87
CA LEU A 53 -23.12 -2.39 2.20
C LEU A 53 -24.63 -2.12 2.29
N THR A 54 -25.14 -1.94 3.52
CA THR A 54 -26.57 -1.69 3.76
C THR A 54 -27.03 -0.38 3.11
N GLY A 55 -26.18 0.65 3.17
CA GLY A 55 -26.39 1.91 2.47
C GLY A 55 -26.57 1.74 0.97
N ILE A 56 -25.64 1.03 0.31
CA ILE A 56 -25.72 0.73 -1.12
C ILE A 56 -27.00 -0.04 -1.46
N LEU A 57 -27.32 -1.10 -0.71
CA LEU A 57 -28.51 -1.93 -0.95
C LEU A 57 -29.82 -1.16 -0.79
N SER A 58 -29.87 -0.23 0.17
CA SER A 58 -31.04 0.66 0.40
C SER A 58 -31.22 1.67 -0.73
N LYS A 59 -30.12 2.08 -1.37
CA LYS A 59 -30.07 3.09 -2.44
C LYS A 59 -29.99 2.50 -3.84
N GLN A 60 -29.96 1.19 -3.98
CA GLN A 60 -29.74 0.52 -5.27
C GLN A 60 -30.65 1.01 -6.40
N PRO A 61 -31.98 1.20 -6.24
CA PRO A 61 -32.83 1.71 -7.32
C PRO A 61 -32.41 3.11 -7.81
N GLU A 62 -32.00 3.98 -6.88
CA GLU A 62 -31.55 5.34 -7.15
C GLU A 62 -30.17 5.35 -7.82
N LEU A 63 -29.25 4.50 -7.34
CA LEU A 63 -27.93 4.30 -7.92
C LEU A 63 -28.03 3.77 -9.36
N ASP A 64 -28.88 2.78 -9.60
CA ASP A 64 -29.08 2.18 -10.93
C ASP A 64 -29.67 3.18 -11.93
N LEU A 65 -30.56 4.06 -11.47
CA LEU A 65 -31.08 5.17 -12.28
C LEU A 65 -29.97 6.17 -12.63
N VAL A 66 -29.10 6.51 -11.69
CA VAL A 66 -27.95 7.40 -11.94
C VAL A 66 -26.98 6.76 -12.93
N ILE A 67 -26.66 5.47 -12.78
CA ILE A 67 -25.81 4.73 -13.73
C ILE A 67 -26.41 4.79 -15.13
N SER A 68 -27.70 4.50 -15.27
CA SER A 68 -28.39 4.48 -16.56
C SER A 68 -28.38 5.85 -17.25
N LYS A 69 -28.48 6.95 -16.49
CA LYS A 69 -28.38 8.32 -17.02
C LYS A 69 -26.96 8.70 -17.42
N ALA A 70 -25.96 8.27 -16.63
CA ALA A 70 -24.56 8.59 -16.87
C ALA A 70 -23.92 7.73 -17.97
N ALA A 71 -24.51 6.56 -18.27
CA ALA A 71 -24.06 5.64 -19.31
C ALA A 71 -25.22 5.19 -20.23
N PRO A 72 -25.85 6.11 -20.99
CA PRO A 72 -27.06 5.81 -21.76
C PRO A 72 -26.83 4.78 -22.88
N GLU A 73 -25.61 4.70 -23.40
CA GLU A 73 -25.21 3.70 -24.42
C GLU A 73 -25.00 2.29 -23.83
N TRP A 74 -25.03 2.14 -22.50
CA TRP A 74 -24.77 0.89 -21.78
C TRP A 74 -25.94 0.57 -20.84
N PRO A 75 -26.95 -0.18 -21.31
CA PRO A 75 -28.00 -0.70 -20.46
C PRO A 75 -27.41 -1.40 -19.23
N ILE A 76 -27.98 -1.18 -18.05
CA ILE A 76 -27.40 -1.63 -16.78
C ILE A 76 -27.27 -3.16 -16.68
N ASP A 77 -28.16 -3.88 -17.35
CA ASP A 77 -28.15 -5.34 -17.52
C ASP A 77 -26.99 -5.83 -18.39
N ARG A 78 -26.44 -4.97 -19.26
CA ARG A 78 -25.27 -5.26 -20.10
C ARG A 78 -23.94 -4.85 -19.48
N ILE A 79 -23.96 -4.10 -18.38
CA ILE A 79 -22.77 -3.82 -17.60
C ILE A 79 -22.36 -5.09 -16.85
N SER A 80 -21.07 -5.41 -16.83
CA SER A 80 -20.58 -6.58 -16.10
C SER A 80 -21.00 -6.48 -14.62
N PRO A 81 -21.36 -7.60 -13.95
CA PRO A 81 -21.79 -7.53 -12.55
C PRO A 81 -20.72 -6.89 -11.64
N VAL A 82 -19.44 -7.10 -11.92
CA VAL A 82 -18.35 -6.44 -11.20
C VAL A 82 -18.39 -4.93 -11.39
N ASP A 83 -18.39 -4.44 -12.63
CA ASP A 83 -18.40 -3.00 -12.91
C ASP A 83 -19.65 -2.32 -12.38
N ARG A 84 -20.81 -2.98 -12.50
CA ARG A 84 -22.09 -2.49 -11.98
C ARG A 84 -22.02 -2.29 -10.46
N ASN A 85 -21.47 -3.24 -9.72
CA ASN A 85 -21.37 -3.13 -8.27
C ASN A 85 -20.27 -2.14 -7.83
N ILE A 86 -19.18 -2.00 -8.60
CA ILE A 86 -18.19 -0.93 -8.39
C ILE A 86 -18.83 0.45 -8.59
N LEU A 87 -19.64 0.62 -9.63
CA LEU A 87 -20.36 1.87 -9.88
C LEU A 87 -21.35 2.18 -8.75
N ARG A 88 -22.13 1.19 -8.29
CA ARG A 88 -23.03 1.35 -7.14
C ARG A 88 -22.28 1.81 -5.88
N LEU A 89 -21.15 1.18 -5.58
CA LEU A 89 -20.30 1.54 -4.44
C LEU A 89 -19.74 2.96 -4.58
N GLY A 90 -19.09 3.26 -5.71
CA GLY A 90 -18.48 4.56 -5.94
C GLY A 90 -19.50 5.70 -5.96
N LEU A 91 -20.68 5.49 -6.56
CA LEU A 91 -21.78 6.46 -6.55
C LEU A 91 -22.38 6.63 -5.17
N TYR A 92 -22.49 5.56 -4.38
CA TYR A 92 -23.00 5.67 -3.03
C TYR A 92 -22.12 6.59 -2.18
N GLU A 93 -20.81 6.36 -2.22
CA GLU A 93 -19.87 7.23 -1.52
C GLU A 93 -19.82 8.65 -2.10
N LEU A 94 -20.01 8.79 -3.40
CA LEU A 94 -20.00 10.09 -4.06
C LEU A 94 -21.23 10.94 -3.69
N LEU A 95 -22.40 10.33 -3.53
CA LEU A 95 -23.68 11.02 -3.42
C LEU A 95 -24.28 11.03 -2.01
N PHE A 96 -24.02 10.00 -1.20
CA PHE A 96 -24.71 9.80 0.08
C PHE A 96 -23.78 9.75 1.31
N SER A 97 -22.48 9.52 1.13
CA SER A 97 -21.53 9.58 2.26
C SER A 97 -21.18 11.02 2.65
N GLU A 98 -20.89 11.23 3.93
CA GLU A 98 -20.39 12.52 4.41
C GLU A 98 -19.02 12.84 3.80
N ARG A 99 -18.85 14.08 3.33
CA ARG A 99 -17.61 14.52 2.66
C ARG A 99 -16.38 14.49 3.59
N SER A 100 -16.61 14.74 4.88
CA SER A 100 -15.62 14.60 5.96
C SER A 100 -15.11 13.17 6.12
N GLU A 101 -15.96 12.17 5.83
CA GLU A 101 -15.64 10.76 5.93
C GLU A 101 -14.96 10.23 4.66
N VAL A 102 -15.48 10.62 3.49
CA VAL A 102 -14.94 10.23 2.17
C VAL A 102 -15.03 11.41 1.18
N PRO A 103 -13.89 12.06 0.87
CA PRO A 103 -13.86 13.10 -0.16
C PRO A 103 -14.26 12.58 -1.53
N ALA A 104 -14.94 13.38 -2.35
CA ALA A 104 -15.46 12.97 -3.66
C ALA A 104 -14.39 12.35 -4.58
N LYS A 105 -13.21 12.97 -4.63
CA LYS A 105 -12.07 12.47 -5.43
C LYS A 105 -11.51 11.14 -4.90
N VAL A 106 -11.60 10.90 -3.59
CA VAL A 106 -11.19 9.63 -2.99
C VAL A 106 -12.18 8.54 -3.38
N ALA A 107 -13.49 8.78 -3.26
CA ALA A 107 -14.51 7.81 -3.70
C ALA A 107 -14.32 7.38 -5.17
N ILE A 108 -14.07 8.34 -6.06
CA ILE A 108 -13.81 8.07 -7.49
C ILE A 108 -12.53 7.26 -7.66
N ASN A 109 -11.43 7.66 -7.02
CA ASN A 109 -10.16 6.95 -7.14
C ASN A 109 -10.25 5.51 -6.62
N GLU A 110 -10.88 5.30 -5.46
CA GLU A 110 -11.05 3.96 -4.88
C GLU A 110 -11.87 3.04 -5.79
N ALA A 111 -12.96 3.55 -6.38
CA ALA A 111 -13.74 2.78 -7.36
C ALA A 111 -12.92 2.43 -8.61
N ILE A 112 -12.03 3.32 -9.08
CA ILE A 112 -11.14 3.05 -10.22
C ILE A 112 -10.10 1.97 -9.86
N GLU A 113 -9.52 2.02 -8.66
CA GLU A 113 -8.56 0.99 -8.22
C GLU A 113 -9.24 -0.38 -8.08
N LEU A 114 -10.47 -0.45 -7.54
CA LEU A 114 -11.26 -1.68 -7.53
C LEU A 114 -11.52 -2.19 -8.95
N ALA A 115 -11.81 -1.31 -9.91
CA ALA A 115 -12.04 -1.68 -11.30
C ALA A 115 -10.78 -2.22 -12.00
N LYS A 116 -9.59 -1.75 -11.61
CA LYS A 116 -8.32 -2.32 -12.08
C LYS A 116 -8.05 -3.70 -11.48
N GLN A 117 -8.44 -3.91 -10.22
CA GLN A 117 -8.14 -5.13 -9.49
C GLN A 117 -9.11 -6.27 -9.84
N PHE A 118 -10.40 -5.97 -10.00
CA PHE A 118 -11.46 -6.98 -10.17
C PHE A 118 -12.11 -6.98 -11.55
N GLY A 119 -11.99 -5.88 -12.30
CA GLY A 119 -12.60 -5.73 -13.63
C GLY A 119 -11.74 -6.27 -14.77
N GLY A 120 -12.19 -6.05 -16.00
CA GLY A 120 -11.43 -6.34 -17.21
C GLY A 120 -10.60 -5.13 -17.69
N ASP A 121 -9.89 -5.29 -18.80
CA ASP A 121 -8.95 -4.27 -19.34
C ASP A 121 -9.55 -2.87 -19.50
N ASN A 122 -10.84 -2.78 -19.82
CA ASN A 122 -11.55 -1.52 -20.03
C ASN A 122 -12.33 -1.01 -18.82
N SER A 123 -12.44 -1.79 -17.75
CA SER A 123 -13.27 -1.49 -16.58
C SER A 123 -12.87 -0.19 -15.89
N SER A 124 -11.56 0.00 -15.63
CA SER A 124 -11.05 1.20 -14.98
C SER A 124 -11.37 2.49 -15.75
N ARG A 125 -11.29 2.45 -17.08
CA ARG A 125 -11.63 3.57 -17.97
C ARG A 125 -13.14 3.82 -18.00
N PHE A 126 -13.94 2.75 -18.06
CA PHE A 126 -15.40 2.83 -18.06
C PHE A 126 -15.92 3.44 -16.75
N VAL A 127 -15.53 2.89 -15.60
CA VAL A 127 -15.91 3.36 -14.27
C VAL A 127 -15.53 4.83 -14.07
N ASN A 128 -14.30 5.22 -14.44
CA ASN A 128 -13.87 6.62 -14.38
C ASN A 128 -14.74 7.54 -15.25
N GLY A 129 -15.15 7.08 -16.44
CA GLY A 129 -16.02 7.84 -17.34
C GLY A 129 -17.39 8.12 -16.71
N VAL A 130 -18.03 7.09 -16.17
CA VAL A 130 -19.36 7.19 -15.56
C VAL A 130 -19.34 8.05 -14.29
N LEU A 131 -18.44 7.74 -13.35
CA LEU A 131 -18.32 8.52 -12.11
C LEU A 131 -17.90 9.97 -12.38
N GLY A 132 -17.05 10.19 -13.38
CA GLY A 132 -16.62 11.52 -13.79
C GLY A 132 -17.75 12.35 -14.42
N ALA A 133 -18.68 11.73 -15.14
CA ALA A 133 -19.87 12.40 -15.67
C ALA A 133 -20.77 12.87 -14.52
N VAL A 134 -21.08 11.99 -13.57
CA VAL A 134 -21.89 12.33 -12.39
C VAL A 134 -21.21 13.39 -11.53
N TYR A 135 -19.90 13.28 -11.31
CA TYR A 135 -19.13 14.28 -10.55
C TYR A 135 -19.23 15.69 -11.14
N LYS A 136 -19.25 15.81 -12.47
CA LYS A 136 -19.44 17.10 -13.15
C LYS A 136 -20.86 17.63 -12.99
N GLU A 137 -21.85 16.75 -13.09
CA GLU A 137 -23.27 17.12 -12.97
C GLU A 137 -23.60 17.67 -11.58
N ILE A 138 -22.99 17.12 -10.52
CA ILE A 138 -23.18 17.60 -9.14
C ILE A 138 -22.33 18.84 -8.79
N GLY A 139 -21.72 19.50 -9.78
CA GLY A 139 -20.97 20.74 -9.60
C GLY A 139 -19.52 20.57 -9.14
N GLU A 140 -18.94 19.37 -9.32
CA GLU A 140 -17.55 19.05 -8.96
C GLU A 140 -17.18 19.45 -7.51
N PRO A 141 -17.92 18.97 -6.49
CA PRO A 141 -17.65 19.29 -5.09
C PRO A 141 -16.20 18.91 -4.72
N GLY A 142 -15.49 19.82 -4.05
CA GLY A 142 -14.07 19.65 -3.77
C GLY A 142 -13.15 19.82 -5.01
N LYS A 143 -13.60 20.48 -6.08
CA LYS A 143 -12.73 20.91 -7.19
C LYS A 143 -11.67 21.90 -6.73
N GLU A 144 -12.06 22.85 -5.88
CA GLU A 144 -11.17 23.82 -5.22
C GLU A 144 -10.50 23.26 -3.97
N GLU A 145 -11.08 22.22 -3.34
CA GLU A 145 -10.34 21.37 -2.41
C GLU A 145 -9.21 20.73 -3.22
N GLN A 146 -8.00 21.25 -3.02
CA GLN A 146 -6.82 20.73 -3.67
C GLN A 146 -6.64 19.27 -3.24
N SER A 147 -7.15 18.32 -4.04
CA SER A 147 -6.39 17.13 -4.33
C SER A 147 -5.03 17.67 -4.76
N LYS A 148 -4.02 17.55 -3.89
CA LYS A 148 -2.66 18.05 -4.12
C LYS A 148 -2.39 17.90 -5.61
N ARG A 149 -2.32 19.05 -6.32
CA ARG A 149 -2.12 19.10 -7.77
C ARG A 149 -1.15 17.97 -8.12
N ARG A 150 -1.45 17.16 -9.14
CA ARG A 150 -0.39 16.42 -9.85
C ARG A 150 0.69 17.47 -10.12
N LYS A 151 1.76 17.47 -9.30
CA LYS A 151 2.90 18.35 -9.52
C LYS A 151 3.33 18.02 -10.95
N LYS A 152 3.57 19.07 -11.76
CA LYS A 152 4.17 18.91 -13.09
C LYS A 152 5.20 17.79 -13.01
N GLU A 153 5.09 16.79 -13.88
CA GLU A 153 6.08 15.72 -13.91
C GLU A 153 7.44 16.39 -14.09
N VAL A 154 8.23 16.38 -13.01
CA VAL A 154 9.59 16.89 -13.04
C VAL A 154 10.37 15.91 -13.91
N PRO A 155 11.04 16.35 -14.99
CA PRO A 155 11.92 15.50 -15.78
C PRO A 155 12.89 14.73 -14.87
N PHE A 156 13.22 13.48 -15.20
CA PHE A 156 14.01 12.57 -14.35
C PHE A 156 15.36 13.17 -13.90
N ASP A 157 15.99 13.94 -14.78
CA ASP A 157 17.24 14.68 -14.56
C ASP A 157 17.09 15.88 -13.61
N GLN A 158 15.89 16.44 -13.50
CA GLN A 158 15.57 17.58 -12.64
C GLN A 158 14.95 17.17 -11.29
N MET A 159 14.68 15.86 -11.09
CA MET A 159 14.13 15.37 -9.83
C MET A 159 15.15 15.57 -8.71
N PRO A 160 14.73 16.10 -7.55
CA PRO A 160 15.62 16.23 -6.40
C PRO A 160 16.11 14.84 -5.97
N ILE A 161 17.41 14.76 -5.68
CA ILE A 161 18.05 13.54 -5.20
C ILE A 161 18.07 13.57 -3.67
N GLU A 162 17.59 12.50 -3.06
CA GLU A 162 17.71 12.26 -1.63
C GLU A 162 18.66 11.08 -1.44
N ARG A 163 19.80 11.33 -0.80
CA ARG A 163 20.79 10.30 -0.46
C ARG A 163 20.41 9.64 0.85
N LEU A 164 20.36 8.32 0.83
CA LEU A 164 20.11 7.50 1.99
C LEU A 164 21.24 6.50 2.17
N SER A 165 21.40 6.05 3.40
CA SER A 165 22.32 4.99 3.76
C SER A 165 21.61 3.97 4.63
N GLY A 166 21.87 2.69 4.36
CA GLY A 166 21.33 1.56 5.11
C GLY A 166 22.35 0.43 5.18
N ALA A 167 22.00 -0.63 5.89
CA ALA A 167 22.85 -1.82 5.95
C ALA A 167 22.03 -3.11 6.03
N VAL A 168 22.62 -4.19 5.51
CA VAL A 168 22.27 -5.54 5.91
C VAL A 168 23.06 -5.83 7.18
N VAL A 169 22.37 -5.85 8.31
CA VAL A 169 22.98 -6.16 9.59
C VAL A 169 22.85 -7.64 9.86
N TYR A 170 23.97 -8.29 10.16
CA TYR A 170 23.99 -9.69 10.54
C TYR A 170 24.58 -9.90 11.94
N ALA A 171 24.12 -10.96 12.58
CA ALA A 171 24.69 -11.49 13.80
C ALA A 171 24.84 -13.02 13.67
N GLU A 172 25.80 -13.58 14.41
CA GLU A 172 25.96 -15.03 14.54
C GLU A 172 25.58 -15.44 15.96
N GLU A 173 24.69 -16.41 16.09
CA GLU A 173 24.21 -16.92 17.37
C GLU A 173 24.04 -18.44 17.24
N ASN A 174 24.65 -19.21 18.14
CA ASN A 174 24.61 -20.68 18.13
C ASN A 174 25.00 -21.33 16.80
N GLY A 175 25.93 -20.72 16.04
CA GLY A 175 26.41 -21.22 14.74
C GLY A 175 25.53 -20.86 13.54
N GLU A 176 24.35 -20.29 13.79
CA GLU A 176 23.43 -19.80 12.77
C GLU A 176 23.64 -18.30 12.52
N MET A 177 23.34 -17.86 11.29
CA MET A 177 23.38 -16.45 10.90
C MET A 177 21.99 -15.87 10.88
N TYR A 178 21.86 -14.66 11.41
CA TYR A 178 20.61 -13.92 11.48
C TYR A 178 20.77 -12.54 10.85
N PHE A 179 19.75 -12.06 10.12
CA PHE A 179 19.67 -10.67 9.67
C PHE A 179 18.65 -9.90 10.48
N ALA A 180 18.99 -8.68 10.87
CA ALA A 180 18.05 -7.75 11.48
C ALA A 180 17.27 -7.02 10.37
N LEU A 181 15.96 -7.11 10.42
CA LEU A 181 15.05 -6.47 9.48
C LEU A 181 14.03 -5.62 10.23
N VAL A 182 13.53 -4.59 9.57
CA VAL A 182 12.41 -3.77 10.04
C VAL A 182 11.17 -4.05 9.21
N HIS A 183 10.00 -4.01 9.83
CA HIS A 183 8.72 -4.19 9.18
C HIS A 183 8.02 -2.85 9.02
N ASP A 184 7.51 -2.58 7.83
CA ASP A 184 6.76 -1.36 7.57
C ASP A 184 5.24 -1.54 7.71
N ILE A 185 4.54 -0.41 7.85
CA ILE A 185 3.08 -0.36 7.93
C ILE A 185 2.36 -0.91 6.68
N PHE A 186 3.09 -1.20 5.60
CA PHE A 186 2.57 -1.79 4.36
C PHE A 186 2.75 -3.31 4.33
N GLY A 187 3.28 -3.93 5.37
CA GLY A 187 3.40 -5.38 5.47
C GLY A 187 4.68 -5.97 4.87
N HIS A 188 5.70 -5.15 4.62
CA HIS A 188 6.95 -5.61 4.02
C HIS A 188 8.10 -5.60 5.04
N TRP A 189 8.94 -6.62 4.98
CA TRP A 189 10.23 -6.61 5.66
C TRP A 189 11.27 -5.90 4.78
N THR A 190 12.08 -5.06 5.39
CA THR A 190 13.08 -4.26 4.68
C THR A 190 14.28 -3.93 5.57
N LEU A 191 15.27 -3.26 4.98
CA LEU A 191 16.48 -2.83 5.66
C LEU A 191 16.27 -1.44 6.26
N SER A 192 16.78 -1.23 7.47
CA SER A 192 16.84 0.10 8.07
C SER A 192 17.68 1.04 7.19
N LYS A 193 17.13 2.22 6.92
CA LYS A 193 17.73 3.22 6.04
C LYS A 193 17.38 4.62 6.51
N SER A 194 18.38 5.49 6.65
CA SER A 194 18.16 6.89 7.02
C SER A 194 18.75 7.85 5.99
N LYS A 195 18.31 9.11 6.05
CA LYS A 195 18.89 10.19 5.23
C LYS A 195 20.32 10.45 5.69
N VAL A 196 21.20 10.68 4.72
CA VAL A 196 22.57 11.10 4.97
C VAL A 196 22.59 12.63 5.07
N ALA A 197 23.03 13.17 6.20
CA ALA A 197 23.23 14.60 6.40
C ALA A 197 24.43 15.11 5.58
N ASP A 198 24.42 16.41 5.20
CA ASP A 198 25.46 16.98 4.33
C ASP A 198 26.88 16.92 4.94
N ALA A 199 26.98 16.83 6.27
CA ALA A 199 28.24 16.79 7.01
C ALA A 199 28.70 15.38 7.42
N GLU A 200 27.95 14.32 7.08
CA GLU A 200 28.29 12.95 7.48
C GLU A 200 28.64 12.07 6.26
N THR A 201 29.52 11.07 6.47
CA THR A 201 29.76 10.05 5.43
C THR A 201 28.58 9.09 5.33
N VAL A 202 28.42 8.42 4.19
CA VAL A 202 27.39 7.39 4.01
C VAL A 202 27.49 6.27 5.06
N GLU A 203 28.70 5.87 5.46
CA GLU A 203 28.93 4.88 6.50
C GLU A 203 28.46 5.36 7.88
N GLN A 204 28.82 6.61 8.24
CA GLN A 204 28.37 7.24 9.48
C GLN A 204 26.84 7.36 9.53
N GLY A 205 26.22 7.70 8.40
CA GLY A 205 24.77 7.76 8.27
C GLY A 205 24.09 6.41 8.48
N ALA A 206 24.67 5.31 7.99
CA ALA A 206 24.15 3.95 8.23
C ALA A 206 24.27 3.55 9.70
N MET A 207 25.44 3.75 10.31
CA MET A 207 25.67 3.42 11.73
C MET A 207 24.73 4.22 12.65
N ARG A 208 24.54 5.52 12.38
CA ARG A 208 23.59 6.36 13.10
C ARG A 208 22.15 5.87 12.93
N ALA A 209 21.74 5.54 11.70
CA ALA A 209 20.41 5.02 11.41
C ALA A 209 20.08 3.79 12.27
N LEU A 210 20.96 2.81 12.28
CA LEU A 210 20.74 1.53 12.94
C LEU A 210 20.68 1.67 14.46
N LYS A 211 21.52 2.56 15.01
CA LYS A 211 21.50 2.88 16.43
C LYS A 211 20.22 3.61 16.83
N GLU A 212 19.76 4.57 16.03
CA GLU A 212 18.57 5.37 16.31
C GLU A 212 17.26 4.62 16.04
N GLU A 213 17.19 3.79 15.00
CA GLU A 213 15.97 3.10 14.58
C GLU A 213 15.73 1.80 15.32
N ILE A 214 16.77 0.96 15.49
CA ILE A 214 16.61 -0.40 16.05
C ILE A 214 17.51 -0.67 17.27
N GLY A 215 18.20 0.35 17.78
CA GLY A 215 19.00 0.26 19.00
C GLY A 215 20.28 -0.57 18.85
N LEU A 216 20.72 -0.86 17.62
CA LEU A 216 21.88 -1.73 17.39
C LEU A 216 23.18 -0.93 17.25
N PRO A 217 24.22 -1.22 18.06
CA PRO A 217 25.58 -0.85 17.69
C PRO A 217 26.05 -1.80 16.57
N VAL A 218 26.56 -1.23 15.48
CA VAL A 218 27.01 -2.00 14.32
C VAL A 218 28.43 -1.63 13.93
N GLU A 219 29.14 -2.57 13.34
CA GLU A 219 30.44 -2.38 12.70
C GLU A 219 30.31 -2.62 11.19
N ILE A 220 30.64 -1.63 10.38
CA ILE A 220 30.59 -1.73 8.92
C ILE A 220 31.79 -2.55 8.43
N GLU A 221 31.53 -3.60 7.65
CA GLU A 221 32.58 -4.50 7.17
C GLU A 221 32.85 -4.39 5.67
N ALA A 222 31.82 -4.08 4.87
CA ALA A 222 31.94 -3.98 3.42
C ALA A 222 30.80 -3.19 2.78
N GLU A 223 31.03 -2.70 1.56
CA GLU A 223 29.98 -2.12 0.73
C GLU A 223 29.23 -3.21 -0.05
N LEU A 224 27.90 -3.17 0.00
CA LEU A 224 27.01 -4.05 -0.78
C LEU A 224 26.60 -3.39 -2.09
N GLY A 225 26.66 -2.07 -2.19
CA GLY A 225 26.39 -1.31 -3.42
C GLY A 225 25.27 -0.31 -3.23
N ASN A 226 24.66 0.11 -4.33
CA ASN A 226 23.62 1.12 -4.32
C ASN A 226 22.36 0.67 -5.08
N ASN A 227 21.24 1.29 -4.73
CA ASN A 227 19.97 1.16 -5.43
C ASN A 227 19.36 2.57 -5.60
N GLU A 228 18.68 2.79 -6.72
CA GLU A 228 17.96 4.01 -7.00
C GLU A 228 16.50 3.73 -7.34
N TYR A 229 15.58 4.37 -6.62
CA TYR A 229 14.14 4.29 -6.89
C TYR A 229 13.48 5.66 -6.77
N ILE A 230 12.33 5.81 -7.42
CA ILE A 230 11.54 7.05 -7.36
C ILE A 230 10.48 6.91 -6.27
N ALA A 231 10.52 7.82 -5.29
CA ALA A 231 9.52 7.91 -4.24
C ALA A 231 8.66 9.16 -4.42
N THR A 232 7.33 9.03 -4.23
CA THR A 232 6.43 10.18 -4.24
C THR A 232 6.25 10.70 -2.82
N GLN A 233 6.76 11.89 -2.52
CA GLN A 233 6.59 12.54 -1.22
C GLN A 233 5.40 13.52 -1.25
N PRO A 234 4.49 13.49 -0.26
CA PRO A 234 3.30 14.34 -0.24
C PRO A 234 3.57 15.85 -0.32
N GLU A 235 4.73 16.31 0.13
CA GLU A 235 5.09 17.74 0.11
C GLU A 235 6.14 18.09 -0.95
N LYS A 236 7.03 17.15 -1.29
CA LYS A 236 8.17 17.40 -2.21
C LYS A 236 7.93 16.91 -3.64
N GLY A 237 6.94 16.04 -3.88
CA GLY A 237 6.68 15.47 -5.21
C GLY A 237 7.49 14.20 -5.46
N LYS A 238 7.71 13.83 -6.73
CA LYS A 238 8.61 12.71 -7.09
C LYS A 238 10.05 13.09 -6.72
N VAL A 239 10.71 12.23 -5.95
CA VAL A 239 12.10 12.38 -5.48
C VAL A 239 12.86 11.12 -5.87
N ARG A 240 14.10 11.27 -6.36
CA ARG A 240 15.00 10.14 -6.63
C ARG A 240 15.72 9.78 -5.34
N LYS A 241 15.44 8.59 -4.82
CA LYS A 241 16.09 8.06 -3.62
C LYS A 241 17.26 7.18 -4.04
N GLN A 242 18.47 7.62 -3.72
CA GLN A 242 19.70 6.85 -3.91
C GLN A 242 20.11 6.29 -2.56
N VAL A 243 20.05 4.97 -2.41
CA VAL A 243 20.41 4.29 -1.17
C VAL A 243 21.74 3.58 -1.36
N HIS A 244 22.70 3.85 -0.49
CA HIS A 244 23.93 3.08 -0.36
C HIS A 244 23.76 2.05 0.75
N TYR A 245 24.13 0.81 0.47
CA TYR A 245 24.00 -0.32 1.39
C TYR A 245 25.35 -0.87 1.79
N PHE A 246 25.49 -1.17 3.07
CA PHE A 246 26.65 -1.80 3.66
C PHE A 246 26.31 -3.15 4.27
N LEU A 247 27.31 -4.02 4.40
CA LEU A 247 27.27 -5.19 5.26
C LEU A 247 27.79 -4.76 6.62
N ALA A 248 27.01 -5.00 7.67
CA ALA A 248 27.39 -4.64 9.02
C ALA A 248 27.23 -5.81 9.98
N LYS A 249 28.16 -5.96 10.92
CA LYS A 249 28.09 -6.95 11.99
C LYS A 249 27.56 -6.30 13.27
N ALA A 250 26.74 -7.02 14.01
CA ALA A 250 26.23 -6.60 15.31
C ALA A 250 26.15 -7.79 16.28
N PRO A 251 26.14 -7.55 17.60
CA PRO A 251 25.80 -8.59 18.56
C PRO A 251 24.34 -9.03 18.38
N TYR A 252 24.06 -10.31 18.63
CA TYR A 252 22.68 -10.81 18.67
C TYR A 252 22.02 -10.36 19.98
N GLN A 253 21.19 -9.32 19.90
CA GLN A 253 20.50 -8.73 21.05
C GLN A 253 19.08 -8.30 20.67
N GLU A 254 18.25 -8.00 21.67
CA GLU A 254 16.89 -7.49 21.43
C GLU A 254 16.92 -6.20 20.58
N LEU A 255 16.04 -6.15 19.57
CA LEU A 255 15.88 -5.00 18.70
C LEU A 255 14.83 -4.07 19.29
N VAL A 256 15.19 -2.80 19.46
CA VAL A 256 14.28 -1.81 20.02
C VAL A 256 13.92 -0.82 18.92
N LEU A 257 12.74 -1.02 18.32
CA LEU A 257 12.25 -0.12 17.29
C LEU A 257 11.85 1.24 17.91
N ALA A 258 12.46 2.32 17.43
CA ALA A 258 12.06 3.66 17.82
C ALA A 258 10.67 4.01 17.27
N LYS A 259 9.85 4.71 18.07
CA LYS A 259 8.50 5.21 17.66
C LYS A 259 8.60 6.37 16.67
N LYS A 260 9.23 6.17 15.51
CA LYS A 260 9.43 7.18 14.48
C LYS A 260 9.42 6.54 13.09
N GLY A 261 8.66 7.14 12.17
CA GLY A 261 8.54 6.64 10.81
C GLY A 261 7.61 5.42 10.71
N GLY A 262 7.09 5.14 9.52
CA GLY A 262 6.08 4.10 9.26
C GLY A 262 6.59 2.66 9.40
N LEU A 263 7.34 2.38 10.45
CA LEU A 263 7.78 1.05 10.88
C LEU A 263 6.97 0.64 12.11
N ASP A 264 6.60 -0.63 12.20
CA ASP A 264 5.84 -1.16 13.34
C ASP A 264 6.48 -2.38 14.01
N ASP A 265 7.54 -2.97 13.43
CA ASP A 265 8.28 -4.07 14.02
C ASP A 265 9.77 -4.08 13.62
N ALA A 266 10.61 -4.76 14.42
CA ALA A 266 12.01 -5.05 14.11
C ALA A 266 12.39 -6.41 14.67
N ARG A 267 12.88 -7.33 13.83
CA ARG A 267 13.20 -8.71 14.25
C ARG A 267 14.45 -9.26 13.57
N TRP A 268 15.04 -10.26 14.25
CA TRP A 268 16.05 -11.13 13.67
C TRP A 268 15.39 -12.27 12.90
N PHE A 269 15.90 -12.54 11.71
CA PHE A 269 15.50 -13.67 10.87
C PHE A 269 16.70 -14.52 10.53
N ARG A 270 16.55 -15.85 10.61
CA ARG A 270 17.57 -16.76 10.13
C ARG A 270 17.77 -16.54 8.64
N VAL A 271 19.02 -16.55 8.19
CA VAL A 271 19.35 -16.36 6.77
C VAL A 271 18.64 -17.37 5.87
N ALA A 272 18.43 -18.61 6.35
CA ALA A 272 17.72 -19.66 5.63
C ALA A 272 16.23 -19.33 5.35
N ASP A 273 15.60 -18.52 6.20
CA ASP A 273 14.16 -18.24 6.15
C ASP A 273 13.84 -16.94 5.37
N ILE A 274 14.87 -16.17 5.00
CA ILE A 274 14.73 -14.85 4.37
C ILE A 274 13.90 -14.91 3.09
N LEU A 275 14.08 -15.93 2.25
CA LEU A 275 13.36 -16.02 0.97
C LEU A 275 11.85 -16.22 1.12
N ALA A 276 11.38 -16.63 2.30
CA ALA A 276 9.95 -16.77 2.59
C ALA A 276 9.30 -15.46 3.06
N LEU A 277 10.08 -14.40 3.30
CA LEU A 277 9.58 -13.13 3.79
C LEU A 277 9.08 -12.25 2.64
N ASN A 278 8.07 -11.44 2.93
CA ASN A 278 7.52 -10.45 2.01
C ASN A 278 8.46 -9.23 1.90
N PHE A 279 9.42 -9.27 0.97
CA PHE A 279 10.33 -8.16 0.67
C PHE A 279 9.85 -7.31 -0.51
N TYR A 280 10.31 -6.07 -0.57
CA TYR A 280 10.31 -5.33 -1.83
C TYR A 280 11.32 -5.96 -2.81
N GLU A 281 10.95 -6.06 -4.08
CA GLU A 281 11.79 -6.66 -5.13
C GLU A 281 13.17 -6.01 -5.24
N ASP A 282 13.27 -4.72 -4.95
CA ASP A 282 14.50 -3.93 -5.06
C ASP A 282 15.50 -4.18 -3.92
N ILE A 283 15.08 -4.85 -2.83
CA ILE A 283 15.93 -5.22 -1.70
C ILE A 283 16.59 -6.58 -1.90
N LEU A 284 15.94 -7.49 -2.64
CA LEU A 284 16.42 -8.86 -2.84
C LEU A 284 17.86 -8.94 -3.39
N PRO A 285 18.28 -8.13 -4.39
CA PRO A 285 19.66 -8.16 -4.89
C PRO A 285 20.69 -7.81 -3.82
N ILE A 286 20.39 -6.85 -2.94
CA ILE A 286 21.27 -6.39 -1.87
C ILE A 286 21.45 -7.50 -0.82
N VAL A 287 20.33 -8.10 -0.39
CA VAL A 287 20.32 -9.21 0.59
C VAL A 287 21.05 -10.42 0.02
N THR A 288 20.80 -10.77 -1.25
CA THR A 288 21.47 -11.89 -1.93
C THR A 288 22.98 -11.70 -2.01
N LYS A 289 23.44 -10.47 -2.29
CA LYS A 289 24.87 -10.14 -2.29
C LYS A 289 25.49 -10.28 -0.90
N ALA A 290 24.78 -9.84 0.15
CA ALA A 290 25.23 -10.01 1.52
C ALA A 290 25.41 -11.49 1.89
N ILE A 291 24.42 -12.33 1.57
CA ILE A 291 24.48 -13.79 1.81
C ILE A 291 25.68 -14.39 1.08
N THR A 292 25.86 -14.06 -0.22
CA THR A 292 26.99 -14.54 -1.02
C THR A 292 28.34 -14.17 -0.39
N MET A 293 28.48 -12.94 0.12
CA MET A 293 29.71 -12.50 0.79
C MET A 293 29.96 -13.26 2.11
N LEU A 294 28.92 -13.48 2.90
CA LEU A 294 29.04 -14.19 4.19
C LEU A 294 29.36 -15.68 4.00
N VAL A 295 28.71 -16.35 3.05
CA VAL A 295 29.00 -17.76 2.71
C VAL A 295 30.43 -17.91 2.17
N GLY A 296 30.88 -16.98 1.32
CA GLY A 296 32.24 -16.97 0.80
C GLY A 296 33.33 -16.83 1.88
N ARG A 297 33.02 -16.20 3.01
CA ARG A 297 33.95 -16.07 4.16
C ARG A 297 34.06 -17.34 4.99
N ARG A 298 32.99 -18.13 5.14
CA ARG A 298 33.01 -19.42 5.84
C ARG A 298 33.79 -20.52 5.10
N SER A 299 34.09 -20.31 3.81
CA SER A 299 34.82 -21.27 2.96
C SER A 299 36.34 -21.01 2.92
N LYS A 300 36.84 -20.06 3.71
CA LYS A 300 38.28 -19.74 3.88
C LYS A 300 38.69 -19.99 5.32
#